data_AF-A0A925WF86-F1
#
_entry.id   AF-A0A925WF86-F1
#
_cell.length_a   1.000
_cell.length_b   1.000
_cell.length_c   1.000
_cell.angle_alpha   90.00
_cell.angle_beta   90.00
_cell.angle_gamma   90.00
#
_symmetry.space_group_name_H-M   'P 1'
#
loop_
_entity.id
_entity.type
_entity.pdbx_description
1 polymer ?
#
loop_
_entity_poly.entity_id
_entity_poly.type
_entity_poly.pdbx_seq_one_letter_code
_entity_poly.pdbx_strand_id
1 'polypeptide(L)'
;MRKRLFALALGTVGLPVDSWAGRPLVVDDAGVVPPGSCELEAGVYFESHSDLRHYDVPFGVTCWIARSLEASLGFGGRIDEREEMF
;
A
#
# COMPACT_ATOMS: atom_id res chain seq x y z
N MET A 1 9.74 14.52 18.18
CA MET A 1 9.96 13.30 17.37
C MET A 1 9.26 13.46 16.03
N ARG A 2 9.95 13.23 14.91
CA ARG A 2 9.41 13.42 13.55
C ARG A 2 8.98 12.05 13.00
N LYS A 3 7.67 11.78 12.96
CA LYS A 3 7.09 10.69 12.18
C LYS A 3 7.27 11.03 10.69
N ARG A 4 7.78 10.10 9.88
CA ARG A 4 7.91 10.29 8.43
C ARG A 4 7.33 9.07 7.73
N LEU A 5 6.03 9.11 7.42
CA LEU A 5 5.44 8.20 6.44
C LEU A 5 5.83 8.72 5.05
N PHE A 6 6.39 7.84 4.21
CA PHE A 6 6.57 8.10 2.79
C PHE A 6 5.81 7.02 2.00
N ALA A 7 4.52 7.25 1.77
CA ALA A 7 3.73 6.43 0.86
C ALA A 7 3.97 6.90 -0.58
N LEU A 8 4.34 5.99 -1.48
CA LEU A 8 4.51 6.27 -2.90
C LEU A 8 3.60 5.33 -3.71
N ALA A 9 2.33 5.71 -3.87
CA ALA A 9 1.41 5.01 -4.77
C ALA A 9 1.73 5.39 -6.23
N LEU A 10 2.10 4.40 -7.06
CA LEU A 10 2.35 4.60 -8.48
C LEU A 10 1.04 4.39 -9.26
N GLY A 11 0.58 5.46 -9.92
CA GLY A 11 -0.83 5.71 -10.24
C GLY A 11 -1.55 4.74 -11.19
N THR A 12 -2.88 4.81 -11.09
CA THR A 12 -3.85 4.19 -11.99
C THR A 12 -3.93 4.95 -13.32
N VAL A 13 -3.95 4.20 -14.43
CA VAL A 13 -4.36 4.75 -15.73
C VAL A 13 -5.87 4.52 -15.84
N GLY A 14 -6.66 5.50 -15.39
CA GLY A 14 -8.12 5.41 -15.39
C GLY A 14 -8.79 6.72 -14.97
N LEU A 15 -10.05 6.90 -15.39
CA LEU A 15 -10.93 8.07 -15.19
C LEU A 15 -10.94 8.63 -13.75
N PRO A 16 -11.33 9.91 -13.55
CA PRO A 16 -11.36 10.53 -12.22
C PRO A 16 -12.25 9.74 -11.28
N VAL A 17 -11.64 9.15 -10.25
CA VAL A 17 -12.31 8.55 -9.10
C VAL A 17 -12.05 9.44 -7.89
N ASP A 18 -13.03 9.53 -6.99
CA ASP A 18 -12.94 10.32 -5.75
C ASP A 18 -11.95 9.71 -4.73
N SER A 19 -11.36 8.56 -5.04
CA SER A 19 -10.39 7.84 -4.22
C SER A 19 -9.06 7.70 -4.94
N TRP A 20 -7.95 7.89 -4.23
CA TRP A 20 -6.60 7.78 -4.81
C TRP A 20 -6.27 6.33 -5.19
N ALA A 21 -6.78 5.34 -4.43
CA ALA A 21 -6.58 3.92 -4.67
C ALA A 21 -7.92 3.18 -4.81
N GLY A 22 -7.90 1.95 -5.31
CA GLY A 22 -9.04 1.09 -5.51
C GLY A 22 -9.27 0.09 -4.38
N ARG A 23 -8.28 -0.27 -3.58
CA ARG A 23 -8.43 -0.96 -2.28
C ARG A 23 -7.33 -0.54 -1.32
N PRO A 24 -7.57 -0.45 -0.01
CA PRO A 24 -6.57 0.05 0.92
C PRO A 24 -5.48 -1.00 1.14
N LEU A 25 -4.28 -0.74 0.64
CA LEU A 25 -3.06 -1.45 1.05
C LEU A 25 -2.03 -0.52 1.69
N VAL A 26 -1.87 0.68 1.12
CA VAL A 26 -0.95 1.74 1.57
C VAL A 26 -1.69 3.06 1.77
N VAL A 27 -2.69 3.31 0.94
CA VAL A 27 -3.52 4.50 0.96
C VAL A 27 -4.85 4.22 1.66
N ASP A 28 -5.13 4.98 2.71
CA ASP A 28 -6.34 4.83 3.51
C ASP A 28 -7.60 5.36 2.79
N ASP A 29 -7.43 6.24 1.80
CA ASP A 29 -8.48 6.79 0.95
C ASP A 29 -8.65 5.99 -0.35
N ALA A 30 -9.06 4.72 -0.17
CA ALA A 30 -9.23 3.78 -1.26
C ALA A 30 -10.70 3.41 -1.49
N GLY A 31 -11.12 3.38 -2.76
CA GLY A 31 -12.49 3.18 -3.21
C GLY A 31 -12.70 1.85 -3.92
N VAL A 32 -12.98 1.92 -5.22
CA VAL A 32 -13.25 0.79 -6.11
C VAL A 32 -12.45 1.05 -7.38
N VAL A 33 -11.78 0.04 -7.93
CA VAL A 33 -11.00 0.18 -9.17
C VAL A 33 -11.97 0.49 -10.32
N PRO A 34 -11.65 1.44 -11.23
CA PRO A 34 -12.52 1.73 -12.36
C PRO A 34 -12.87 0.47 -13.16
N PRO A 35 -14.12 0.30 -13.63
CA PRO A 35 -14.52 -0.88 -14.38
C PRO A 35 -13.62 -1.15 -15.59
N GLY A 36 -13.14 -2.39 -15.71
CA GLY A 36 -12.24 -2.81 -16.79
C GLY A 36 -10.77 -2.38 -16.62
N SER A 37 -10.38 -1.87 -15.45
CA SER A 37 -9.00 -1.51 -15.16
C SER A 37 -8.36 -2.41 -14.09
N CYS A 38 -7.05 -2.28 -13.99
CA CYS A 38 -6.25 -2.84 -12.90
C CYS A 38 -5.46 -1.71 -12.24
N GLU A 39 -5.24 -1.84 -10.95
CA GLU A 39 -4.43 -0.97 -10.13
C GLU A 39 -3.27 -1.77 -9.53
N LEU A 40 -2.09 -1.17 -9.51
CA LEU A 40 -0.96 -1.65 -8.74
C LEU A 40 -0.71 -0.66 -7.61
N GLU A 41 -0.65 -1.15 -6.39
CA GLU A 41 -0.32 -0.35 -5.22
C GLU A 41 0.97 -0.90 -4.60
N ALA A 42 1.87 -0.01 -4.20
CA ALA A 42 3.10 -0.37 -3.50
C ALA A 42 3.44 0.74 -2.51
N GLY A 43 4.11 0.37 -1.42
CA GLY A 43 4.45 1.29 -0.35
C GLY A 43 5.70 0.88 0.39
N VAL A 44 6.21 1.82 1.17
CA VAL A 44 7.25 1.58 2.14
C VAL A 44 6.86 2.29 3.44
N TYR A 45 6.96 1.57 4.54
CA TYR A 45 6.80 2.11 5.88
C TYR A 45 8.11 1.94 6.63
N PHE A 46 8.51 2.99 7.33
CA PHE A 46 9.68 2.98 8.20
C PHE A 46 9.33 3.62 9.52
N GLU A 47 9.65 2.92 10.59
CA GLU A 47 9.53 3.42 11.95
C GLU A 47 10.81 3.10 12.74
N SER A 48 11.27 4.05 13.53
CA SER A 48 12.44 3.88 14.39
C SER A 48 12.12 4.36 15.80
N HIS A 49 12.33 3.44 16.73
CA HIS A 49 12.30 3.62 18.17
C HIS A 49 13.70 3.40 18.76
N SER A 50 13.86 3.66 20.05
CA SER A 50 15.14 3.58 20.76
C SER A 50 15.83 2.21 20.69
N ASP A 51 15.07 1.14 20.47
CA ASP A 51 15.51 -0.26 20.53
C ASP A 51 15.05 -1.08 19.30
N LEU A 52 14.34 -0.45 18.37
CA LEU A 52 13.68 -1.13 17.25
C LEU A 52 13.67 -0.26 16.00
N ARG A 53 14.14 -0.80 14.89
CA ARG A 53 13.87 -0.30 13.55
C ARG A 53 12.92 -1.26 12.85
N HIS A 54 11.81 -0.73 12.37
CA HIS A 54 10.76 -1.48 11.72
C HIS A 54 10.60 -0.99 10.28
N TYR A 55 10.56 -1.95 9.36
CA TYR A 55 10.37 -1.72 7.94
C TYR A 55 9.23 -2.60 7.43
N ASP A 56 8.32 -2.02 6.65
CA ASP A 56 7.29 -2.76 5.91
C ASP A 56 7.32 -2.34 4.43
N VAL A 57 7.17 -3.31 3.53
CA VAL A 57 7.12 -3.10 2.08
C VAL A 57 5.90 -3.81 1.50
N PRO A 58 4.69 -3.25 1.67
CA PRO A 58 3.48 -3.78 1.06
C PRO A 58 3.45 -3.49 -0.44
N PHE A 59 2.96 -4.45 -1.24
CA PHE A 59 2.60 -4.25 -2.63
C PHE A 59 1.45 -5.16 -3.05
N GLY A 60 0.62 -4.74 -3.97
CA GLY A 60 -0.53 -5.50 -4.40
C GLY A 60 -1.05 -5.09 -5.76
N VAL A 61 -1.89 -5.94 -6.31
CA VAL A 61 -2.60 -5.70 -7.57
C VAL A 61 -4.09 -5.96 -7.35
N THR A 62 -4.92 -5.05 -7.83
CA THR A 62 -6.38 -5.20 -7.83
C THR A 62 -6.89 -5.03 -9.26
N CYS A 63 -7.72 -5.95 -9.73
CA CYS A 63 -8.30 -5.91 -11.07
C CYS A 63 -9.80 -6.09 -11.04
N TRP A 64 -10.48 -5.35 -11.92
CA TRP A 64 -11.88 -5.61 -12.26
C TRP A 64 -11.97 -6.85 -13.14
N ILE A 65 -12.56 -7.94 -12.63
CA ILE A 65 -12.58 -9.24 -13.33
C ILE A 65 -13.95 -9.59 -13.92
N ALA A 66 -15.04 -8.99 -13.45
CA ALA A 66 -16.37 -9.14 -14.04
C ALA A 66 -17.25 -7.93 -13.72
N ARG A 67 -18.43 -7.83 -14.34
CA ARG A 67 -19.35 -6.67 -14.27
C ARG A 67 -19.72 -6.20 -12.85
N SER A 68 -19.50 -7.03 -11.83
CA SER A 68 -19.71 -6.71 -10.42
C SER A 68 -18.66 -7.34 -9.49
N LEU A 69 -17.50 -7.74 -10.03
CA LEU A 69 -16.47 -8.45 -9.27
C LEU A 69 -15.09 -7.82 -9.48
N GLU A 70 -14.40 -7.65 -8.36
CA GLU A 70 -12.99 -7.32 -8.27
C GLU A 70 -12.24 -8.46 -7.60
N ALA A 71 -11.00 -8.66 -8.00
CA ALA A 71 -10.07 -9.53 -7.31
C ALA A 71 -8.79 -8.76 -6.98
N SER A 72 -8.27 -8.97 -5.79
CA SER A 72 -7.03 -8.37 -5.32
C SER A 72 -6.06 -9.43 -4.79
N LEU A 73 -4.78 -9.18 -4.99
CA LEU A 73 -3.68 -9.93 -4.38
C LEU A 73 -2.75 -8.93 -3.72
N GLY A 74 -2.53 -9.09 -2.41
CA GLY A 74 -1.60 -8.29 -1.62
C GLY A 74 -0.45 -9.15 -1.13
N PHE A 75 0.75 -8.59 -1.19
CA PHE A 75 1.99 -9.16 -0.74
C PHE A 75 2.74 -8.13 0.10
N GLY A 76 3.64 -8.59 0.96
CA GLY A 76 4.43 -7.67 1.77
C GLY A 76 5.55 -8.39 2.51
N GLY A 77 6.50 -7.61 2.97
CA GLY A 77 7.62 -8.08 3.77
C GLY A 77 7.84 -7.17 4.95
N ARG A 78 7.98 -7.75 6.14
CA ARG A 78 8.32 -7.05 7.38
C ARG A 78 9.72 -7.41 7.83
N ILE A 79 10.51 -6.39 8.16
CA ILE A 79 11.83 -6.55 8.76
C ILE A 79 11.88 -5.75 10.05
N ASP A 80 12.17 -6.44 11.16
CA ASP A 80 12.34 -5.85 12.48
C ASP A 80 13.82 -6.02 12.88
N GLU A 81 14.54 -4.91 13.07
CA GLU A 81 15.90 -4.89 13.58
C GLU A 81 15.88 -4.40 15.02
N ARG A 82 16.34 -5.24 15.96
CA ARG A 82 16.55 -4.84 17.36
C ARG A 82 18.01 -4.52 17.60
N GLU A 83 18.27 -3.39 18.24
CA GLU A 83 19.59 -3.10 18.78
C GLU A 83 19.71 -3.82 20.13
N GLU A 84 20.56 -4.86 20.19
CA GLU A 84 20.91 -5.48 21.47
C GLU A 84 21.67 -4.44 22.31
N MET A 85 21.11 -4.07 23.46
CA MET A 85 21.82 -3.28 24.46
C MET A 85 22.93 -4.16 25.06
N PHE A 86 24.17 -3.89 24.67
CA PHE A 86 25.37 -4.38 25.37
C PHE A 86 25.61 -3.59 26.65
#